data_AF-A0A4R4NWB8-F1
#
_entry.id   AF-A0A4R4NWB8-F1
#
_cell.length_a   1.000
_cell.length_b   1.000
_cell.length_c   1.000
_cell.angle_alpha   90.00
_cell.angle_beta   90.00
_cell.angle_gamma   90.00
#
_symmetry.space_group_name_H-M   'P 1'
#
loop_
_entity.id
_entity.type
_entity.pdbx_description
1 polymer ?
#
loop_
_entity_poly.entity_id
_entity_poly.type
_entity_poly.pdbx_seq_one_letter_code
_entity_poly.pdbx_strand_id
1 'polypeptide(L)'
;MVDLPIGKGDVAPVPGQKPDTGKLSLGQPIIRPIVSKADGVELSEDEIAGDKRVRLSADVLFALNKADLSPRAQALLQDLARQIDQSPGTTVKIDGYTDNTGNDAINQPLSERRAQAVETRLKSLVTKTGLTYQSAGHGSADPVESNDTDEGRRRNRRVAVTFARPVQRQATPSGGTAGGPPVTWSPGGTLPAVAQGQLPDDQKLAVTVNGLHRDSSGLVSLVWTVTNNGAEMVDVAGAFDANLLQYEGRTAGGVSLLDRSAKLDYRTLRDDQGVCLCTSFAFDEKRELNPGESGTYANLFKPAPSATTVDVEIPYDDRKAVIKNVPIK
;
A
#
# COMPACT_ATOMS: atom_id res chain seq x y z
N MET A 1 -18.43 -4.47 60.17
CA MET A 1 -18.35 -3.14 59.53
C MET A 1 -16.91 -2.97 59.06
N VAL A 2 -16.57 -2.90 57.79
CA VAL A 2 -17.37 -2.70 56.57
C VAL A 2 -16.69 -3.50 55.45
N ASP A 3 -17.48 -4.31 54.74
CA ASP A 3 -17.12 -4.91 53.45
C ASP A 3 -16.85 -3.82 52.42
N LEU A 4 -15.80 -3.97 51.61
CA LEU A 4 -15.64 -3.25 50.35
C LEU A 4 -15.60 -4.25 49.18
N PRO A 5 -16.37 -4.03 48.10
CA PRO A 5 -16.61 -5.02 47.07
C PRO A 5 -15.41 -5.13 46.10
N ILE A 6 -15.12 -6.37 45.68
CA ILE A 6 -14.23 -6.66 44.55
C ILE A 6 -14.96 -6.27 43.26
N GLY A 7 -14.63 -5.10 42.71
CA GLY A 7 -15.06 -4.71 41.37
C GLY A 7 -14.33 -5.53 40.30
N LYS A 8 -15.07 -6.07 39.33
CA LYS A 8 -14.54 -6.75 38.13
C LYS A 8 -14.11 -5.74 37.06
N GLY A 9 -13.12 -4.90 37.37
CA GLY A 9 -12.53 -3.96 36.42
C GLY A 9 -11.04 -4.23 36.24
N ASP A 10 -10.52 -3.97 35.04
CA ASP A 10 -9.09 -4.09 34.75
C ASP A 10 -8.29 -3.14 35.66
N VAL A 11 -7.35 -3.72 36.41
CA VAL A 11 -6.46 -2.99 37.29
C VAL A 11 -5.43 -2.26 36.42
N ALA A 12 -5.49 -0.93 36.39
CA ALA A 12 -4.46 -0.13 35.75
C ALA A 12 -3.09 -0.40 36.44
N PRO A 13 -1.99 -0.53 35.69
CA PRO A 13 -0.69 -0.79 36.29
C PRO A 13 -0.27 0.36 37.21
N VAL A 14 0.26 0.02 38.38
CA VAL A 14 0.73 0.98 39.39
C VAL A 14 1.86 1.83 38.78
N PRO A 15 1.83 3.17 38.92
CA PRO A 15 2.88 4.04 38.38
C PRO A 15 4.27 3.63 38.87
N GLY A 16 5.17 3.31 37.95
CA GLY A 16 6.56 2.92 38.23
C GLY A 16 6.85 1.42 38.21
N GLN A 17 5.84 0.56 38.06
CA GLN A 17 6.06 -0.88 37.86
C GLN A 17 6.40 -1.14 36.38
N LYS A 18 7.67 -1.45 36.07
CA LYS A 18 8.02 -2.01 34.76
C LYS A 18 7.40 -3.42 34.70
N PRO A 19 6.65 -3.77 33.63
CA PRO A 19 6.15 -5.12 33.45
C PRO A 19 7.33 -6.10 33.54
N ASP A 20 7.21 -7.10 34.41
CA ASP A 20 8.20 -8.18 34.51
C ASP A 20 8.07 -9.03 33.25
N THR A 21 8.86 -8.70 32.23
CA THR A 21 8.82 -9.36 30.91
C THR A 21 9.15 -10.84 30.99
N GLY A 22 9.76 -11.32 32.09
CA GLY A 22 10.02 -12.73 32.35
C GLY A 22 8.79 -13.52 32.82
N LYS A 23 7.70 -12.84 33.20
CA LYS A 23 6.42 -13.45 33.63
C LYS A 23 5.30 -13.32 32.59
N LEU A 24 5.58 -12.68 31.46
CA LEU A 24 4.64 -12.58 30.35
C LEU A 24 4.59 -13.93 29.62
N SER A 25 3.51 -14.69 29.83
CA SER A 25 3.17 -15.80 28.96
C SER A 25 2.62 -15.25 27.64
N LEU A 26 3.50 -14.96 26.69
CA LEU A 26 3.09 -14.56 25.35
C LEU A 26 2.42 -15.76 24.65
N GLY A 27 1.28 -15.51 24.00
CA GLY A 27 0.69 -16.49 23.08
C GLY A 27 1.65 -16.81 21.94
N GLN A 28 1.37 -17.89 21.19
CA GLN A 28 2.18 -18.17 20.01
C GLN A 28 2.11 -16.99 19.02
N PRO A 29 3.25 -16.53 18.49
CA PRO A 29 3.27 -15.44 17.53
C PRO A 29 2.50 -15.86 16.28
N ILE A 30 1.53 -15.05 15.87
CA ILE A 30 0.81 -15.24 14.62
C ILE A 30 1.63 -14.55 13.52
N ILE A 31 2.15 -15.34 12.57
CA ILE A 31 2.83 -14.80 11.39
C ILE A 31 1.78 -14.58 10.31
N ARG A 32 1.59 -13.32 9.91
CA ARG A 32 0.69 -12.95 8.82
C ARG A 32 1.47 -12.44 7.61
N PRO A 33 1.08 -12.83 6.38
CA PRO A 33 1.60 -12.20 5.17
C PRO A 33 1.28 -10.71 5.15
N ILE A 34 2.23 -9.91 4.70
CA ILE A 34 2.03 -8.47 4.47
C ILE A 34 1.72 -8.27 2.98
N VAL A 35 0.58 -7.65 2.71
CA VAL A 35 0.09 -7.25 1.39
C VAL A 35 0.54 -5.82 1.10
N SER A 36 1.17 -5.65 -0.05
CA SER A 36 1.52 -4.34 -0.61
C SER A 36 0.66 -4.06 -1.83
N LYS A 37 0.23 -2.81 -1.98
CA LYS A 37 -0.44 -2.33 -3.19
C LYS A 37 0.29 -1.10 -3.71
N ALA A 38 0.59 -1.11 -5.00
CA ALA A 38 1.16 0.02 -5.72
C ALA A 38 0.35 0.23 -7.00
N ASP A 39 -0.20 1.43 -7.19
CA ASP A 39 -1.07 1.73 -8.31
C ASP A 39 -0.45 2.79 -9.22
N GLY A 40 -0.51 2.59 -10.54
CA GLY A 40 -0.07 3.55 -11.55
C GLY A 40 -0.99 3.52 -12.76
N VAL A 41 -0.89 4.51 -13.64
CA VAL A 41 -1.70 4.55 -14.88
C VAL A 41 -1.30 3.41 -15.83
N GLU A 42 -0.02 3.04 -15.80
CA GLU A 42 0.56 2.05 -16.71
C GLU A 42 0.59 0.65 -16.09
N LEU A 43 0.76 0.55 -14.77
CA LEU A 43 0.97 -0.69 -14.04
C LEU A 43 0.42 -0.56 -12.61
N SER A 44 -0.23 -1.60 -12.11
CA SER A 44 -0.55 -1.74 -10.69
C SER A 44 -0.13 -3.12 -10.19
N GLU A 45 0.36 -3.21 -8.96
CA GLU A 45 0.73 -4.46 -8.31
C GLU A 45 -0.05 -4.64 -7.02
N ASP A 46 -0.51 -5.87 -6.79
CA ASP A 46 -1.11 -6.28 -5.53
C ASP A 46 -0.82 -7.75 -5.22
N GLU A 47 -0.99 -8.14 -3.96
CA GLU A 47 -0.85 -9.54 -3.52
C GLU A 47 -2.22 -10.13 -3.20
N ILE A 48 -2.50 -11.34 -3.71
CA ILE A 48 -3.74 -12.08 -3.41
C ILE A 48 -3.36 -13.44 -2.87
N ALA A 49 -3.77 -13.77 -1.64
CA ALA A 49 -3.59 -15.10 -1.06
C ALA A 49 -2.14 -15.65 -1.17
N GLY A 50 -1.13 -14.76 -1.11
CA GLY A 50 0.29 -15.11 -1.23
C GLY A 50 0.85 -15.12 -2.67
N ASP A 51 0.02 -14.94 -3.69
CA ASP A 51 0.43 -14.77 -5.08
C ASP A 51 0.62 -13.29 -5.42
N LYS A 52 1.53 -13.01 -6.35
CA LYS A 52 1.71 -11.67 -6.92
C LYS A 52 0.80 -11.51 -8.13
N ARG A 53 0.00 -10.44 -8.15
CA ARG A 53 -0.77 -10.01 -9.32
C ARG A 53 -0.23 -8.67 -9.81
N VAL A 54 0.07 -8.62 -11.11
CA VAL A 54 0.49 -7.41 -11.82
C VAL A 54 -0.55 -7.10 -12.88
N ARG A 55 -1.19 -5.93 -12.81
CA ARG A 55 -2.09 -5.44 -13.85
C ARG A 55 -1.36 -4.44 -14.72
N LEU A 56 -1.41 -4.65 -16.02
CA LEU A 56 -0.75 -3.84 -17.04
C LEU A 56 -1.82 -3.15 -17.88
N SER A 57 -1.67 -1.85 -18.12
CA SER A 57 -2.59 -1.09 -18.96
C SER A 57 -2.56 -1.60 -20.41
N ALA A 58 -3.72 -1.84 -20.99
CA ALA A 58 -3.84 -2.28 -22.38
C ALA A 58 -3.35 -1.20 -23.35
N ASP A 59 -3.47 0.09 -23.01
CA ASP A 59 -3.01 1.20 -23.84
C ASP A 59 -1.47 1.26 -23.92
N VAL A 60 -0.78 0.69 -22.92
CA VAL A 60 0.67 0.54 -22.92
C VAL A 60 1.08 -0.75 -23.63
N LEU A 61 0.33 -1.83 -23.40
CA LEU A 61 0.62 -3.13 -23.97
C LEU A 61 0.37 -3.19 -25.48
N PHE A 62 -0.69 -2.56 -25.97
CA PHE A 62 -1.17 -2.77 -27.33
C PHE A 62 -1.36 -1.45 -28.08
N ALA A 63 -1.23 -1.50 -29.40
CA ALA A 63 -1.76 -0.43 -30.23
C ALA A 63 -3.30 -0.38 -30.15
N LEU A 64 -3.89 0.79 -30.41
CA LEU A 64 -5.33 1.01 -30.35
C LEU A 64 -6.11 -0.06 -31.16
N ASN A 65 -7.09 -0.70 -30.51
CA ASN A 65 -7.92 -1.77 -31.08
C ASN A 65 -7.15 -2.97 -31.67
N LYS A 66 -5.88 -3.16 -31.29
CA LYS A 66 -5.07 -4.30 -31.70
C LYS A 66 -4.70 -5.17 -30.50
N ALA A 67 -4.18 -6.36 -30.81
CA ALA A 67 -3.51 -7.25 -29.87
C ALA A 67 -1.99 -7.32 -30.13
N ASP A 68 -1.47 -6.49 -31.05
CA ASP A 68 -0.04 -6.39 -31.34
C ASP A 68 0.66 -5.65 -30.20
N LEU A 69 1.70 -6.26 -29.64
CA LEU A 69 2.45 -5.71 -28.52
C LEU A 69 3.30 -4.51 -28.93
N SER A 70 3.23 -3.44 -28.15
CA SER A 70 4.04 -2.24 -28.36
C SER A 70 5.52 -2.47 -28.00
N PRO A 71 6.46 -1.64 -28.49
CA PRO A 71 7.84 -1.68 -28.03
C PRO A 71 7.97 -1.48 -26.51
N ARG A 72 7.14 -0.60 -25.93
CA ARG A 72 7.11 -0.34 -24.47
C ARG A 72 6.62 -1.57 -23.70
N ALA A 73 5.68 -2.33 -24.26
CA ALA A 73 5.23 -3.60 -23.72
C ALA A 73 6.38 -4.60 -23.56
N GLN A 74 7.38 -4.57 -24.45
CA GLN A 74 8.51 -5.51 -24.36
C GLN A 74 9.32 -5.34 -23.07
N ALA A 75 9.63 -4.10 -22.68
CA ALA A 75 10.40 -3.84 -21.46
C ALA A 75 9.65 -4.28 -20.20
N LEU A 76 8.34 -4.00 -20.14
CA LEU A 76 7.48 -4.42 -19.03
C LEU A 76 7.35 -5.95 -18.95
N LEU A 77 7.11 -6.61 -20.08
CA LEU A 77 6.99 -8.07 -20.13
C LEU A 77 8.33 -8.78 -19.88
N GLN A 78 9.47 -8.16 -20.21
CA GLN A 78 10.79 -8.66 -19.83
C GLN A 78 11.02 -8.60 -18.33
N ASP A 79 10.62 -7.50 -17.68
CA ASP A 79 10.70 -7.40 -16.23
C ASP A 79 9.78 -8.44 -15.56
N LEU A 80 8.55 -8.55 -16.02
CA LEU A 80 7.60 -9.54 -15.53
C LEU A 80 8.12 -10.98 -15.73
N ALA A 81 8.73 -11.28 -16.86
CA ALA A 81 9.35 -12.58 -17.11
C ALA A 81 10.46 -12.91 -16.10
N ARG A 82 11.33 -11.93 -15.76
CA ARG A 82 12.35 -12.11 -14.71
C ARG A 82 11.72 -12.42 -13.36
N GLN A 83 10.61 -11.76 -13.02
CA GLN A 83 9.91 -12.01 -11.76
C GLN A 83 9.28 -13.42 -11.75
N ILE A 84 8.68 -13.86 -12.86
CA ILE A 84 8.14 -15.22 -13.02
C ILE A 84 9.24 -16.27 -12.89
N ASP A 85 10.41 -16.05 -13.49
CA ASP A 85 11.57 -16.95 -13.37
C ASP A 85 12.06 -17.12 -11.92
N GLN A 86 11.96 -16.05 -11.13
CA GLN A 86 12.30 -16.04 -9.70
C GLN A 86 11.18 -16.58 -8.80
N SER A 87 9.99 -16.84 -9.36
CA SER A 87 8.87 -17.41 -8.62
C SER A 87 9.06 -18.90 -8.34
N PRO A 88 8.63 -19.41 -7.18
CA PRO A 88 8.64 -20.85 -6.92
C PRO A 88 7.50 -21.56 -7.67
N GLY A 89 6.41 -20.86 -7.99
CA GLY A 89 5.21 -21.42 -8.60
C GLY A 89 5.39 -21.91 -10.02
N THR A 90 4.48 -22.78 -10.43
CA THR A 90 4.47 -23.41 -11.75
C THR A 90 3.32 -22.94 -12.64
N THR A 91 2.44 -22.08 -12.13
CA THR A 91 1.27 -21.58 -12.87
C THR A 91 1.35 -20.07 -13.04
N VAL A 92 1.10 -19.61 -14.26
CA VAL A 92 0.96 -18.19 -14.62
C VAL A 92 -0.42 -18.00 -15.22
N LYS A 93 -1.28 -17.24 -14.53
CA LYS A 93 -2.61 -16.87 -15.01
C LYS A 93 -2.57 -15.50 -15.68
N ILE A 94 -3.24 -15.37 -16.81
CA ILE A 94 -3.24 -14.17 -17.65
C ILE A 94 -4.69 -13.85 -18.02
N ASP A 95 -5.24 -12.81 -17.40
CA ASP A 95 -6.63 -12.43 -17.54
C ASP A 95 -6.72 -11.08 -18.27
N GLY A 96 -7.34 -11.08 -19.45
CA GLY A 96 -7.58 -9.89 -20.26
C GLY A 96 -8.92 -9.24 -19.94
N TYR A 97 -8.95 -7.92 -19.89
CA TYR A 97 -10.15 -7.12 -19.65
C TYR A 97 -10.24 -5.92 -20.60
N THR A 98 -11.46 -5.43 -20.81
CA THR A 98 -11.81 -4.22 -21.54
C THR A 98 -12.57 -3.27 -20.62
N ASP A 99 -12.81 -2.04 -21.08
CA ASP A 99 -13.80 -1.17 -20.44
C ASP A 99 -15.21 -1.53 -20.93
N ASN A 100 -16.22 -0.81 -20.46
CA ASN A 100 -17.60 -1.02 -20.88
C ASN A 100 -17.95 -0.42 -22.26
N THR A 101 -16.98 0.11 -23.01
CA THR A 101 -17.24 0.63 -24.35
C THR A 101 -17.35 -0.53 -25.33
N GLY A 102 -18.45 -0.59 -26.10
CA GLY A 102 -18.73 -1.69 -27.02
C GLY A 102 -19.75 -2.69 -26.48
N ASN A 103 -19.73 -3.91 -27.01
CA ASN A 103 -20.61 -5.00 -26.57
C ASN A 103 -19.80 -6.29 -26.34
N ASP A 104 -20.41 -7.27 -25.67
CA ASP A 104 -19.74 -8.53 -25.30
C ASP A 104 -19.19 -9.29 -26.50
N ALA A 105 -19.89 -9.26 -27.65
CA ALA A 105 -19.45 -9.91 -28.88
C ALA A 105 -18.15 -9.31 -29.45
N ILE A 106 -17.80 -8.08 -29.06
CA ILE A 106 -16.54 -7.41 -29.41
C ILE A 106 -15.53 -7.55 -28.28
N ASN A 107 -15.95 -7.30 -27.05
CA ASN A 107 -15.07 -7.18 -25.88
C ASN A 107 -14.50 -8.53 -25.43
N GLN A 108 -15.32 -9.59 -25.48
CA GLN A 108 -14.89 -10.94 -25.14
C GLN A 108 -13.74 -11.43 -26.04
N PRO A 109 -13.88 -11.50 -27.38
CA PRO A 109 -12.78 -11.95 -28.24
C PRO A 109 -11.59 -10.97 -28.27
N LEU A 110 -11.78 -9.68 -27.98
CA LEU A 110 -10.67 -8.73 -27.87
C LEU A 110 -9.81 -8.99 -26.63
N SER A 111 -10.46 -9.15 -25.46
CA SER A 111 -9.77 -9.47 -24.20
C SER A 111 -9.02 -10.81 -24.27
N GLU A 112 -9.64 -11.84 -24.85
CA GLU A 112 -9.01 -13.16 -25.05
C GLU A 112 -7.75 -13.06 -25.91
N ARG A 113 -7.84 -12.39 -27.07
CA ARG A 113 -6.69 -12.21 -27.97
C ARG A 113 -5.54 -11.45 -27.30
N ARG A 114 -5.85 -10.45 -26.47
CA ARG A 114 -4.86 -9.70 -25.70
C ARG A 114 -4.17 -10.56 -24.65
N ALA A 115 -4.93 -11.38 -23.93
CA ALA A 115 -4.38 -12.33 -22.97
C ALA A 115 -3.44 -13.35 -23.66
N GLN A 116 -3.86 -13.91 -24.80
CA GLN A 116 -3.07 -14.85 -25.60
C GLN A 116 -1.79 -14.21 -26.16
N ALA A 117 -1.84 -12.94 -26.58
CA ALA A 117 -0.66 -12.22 -27.06
C ALA A 117 0.39 -12.03 -25.96
N VAL A 118 -0.06 -11.68 -24.75
CA VAL A 118 0.80 -11.58 -23.57
C VAL A 118 1.37 -12.95 -23.20
N GLU A 119 0.55 -14.00 -23.20
CA GLU A 119 0.99 -15.38 -22.97
C GLU A 119 2.10 -15.79 -23.94
N THR A 120 1.86 -15.62 -25.23
CA THR A 120 2.81 -15.96 -26.29
C THR A 120 4.14 -15.25 -26.08
N ARG A 121 4.09 -13.96 -25.71
CA ARG A 121 5.31 -13.20 -25.44
C ARG A 121 6.02 -13.67 -24.17
N LEU A 122 5.31 -13.90 -23.07
CA LEU A 122 5.90 -14.40 -21.83
C LEU A 122 6.56 -15.77 -22.03
N LYS A 123 5.90 -16.68 -22.76
CA LYS A 123 6.48 -17.98 -23.15
C LYS A 123 7.81 -17.85 -23.90
N SER A 124 8.01 -16.77 -24.66
CA SER A 124 9.28 -16.50 -25.37
C SER A 124 10.37 -15.87 -24.51
N LEU A 125 10.02 -15.28 -23.36
CA LEU A 125 10.93 -14.52 -22.51
C LEU A 125 11.34 -15.26 -21.24
N VAL A 126 10.42 -16.05 -20.69
CA VAL A 126 10.59 -16.80 -19.44
C VAL A 126 11.47 -18.02 -19.71
N THR A 127 12.52 -18.17 -18.91
CA THR A 127 13.53 -19.23 -19.10
C THR A 127 13.21 -20.48 -18.27
N LYS A 128 12.39 -20.34 -17.23
CA LYS A 128 11.95 -21.42 -16.35
C LYS A 128 11.07 -22.42 -17.11
N THR A 129 11.49 -23.69 -17.07
CA THR A 129 10.76 -24.82 -17.66
C THR A 129 9.67 -25.33 -16.72
N GLY A 130 8.66 -26.02 -17.27
CA GLY A 130 7.58 -26.64 -16.48
C GLY A 130 6.48 -25.67 -16.02
N LEU A 131 6.42 -24.48 -16.63
CA LEU A 131 5.34 -23.53 -16.39
C LEU A 131 4.10 -23.88 -17.18
N THR A 132 2.95 -23.82 -16.52
CA THR A 132 1.62 -23.90 -17.12
C THR A 132 1.06 -22.48 -17.22
N TYR A 133 0.69 -22.09 -18.44
CA TYR A 133 0.07 -20.79 -18.70
C TYR A 133 -1.44 -20.98 -18.87
N GLN A 134 -2.22 -20.11 -18.25
CA GLN A 134 -3.68 -20.10 -18.34
C GLN A 134 -4.12 -18.71 -18.77
N SER A 135 -4.57 -18.56 -20.02
CA SER A 135 -5.09 -17.29 -20.54
C SER A 135 -6.61 -17.31 -20.60
N ALA A 136 -7.26 -16.24 -20.14
CA ALA A 136 -8.69 -16.02 -20.31
C ALA A 136 -8.98 -14.56 -20.66
N GLY A 137 -10.03 -14.31 -21.44
CA GLY A 137 -10.61 -12.98 -21.57
C GLY A 137 -11.91 -12.90 -20.79
N HIS A 138 -12.21 -11.73 -20.24
CA HIS A 138 -13.39 -11.49 -19.42
C HIS A 138 -14.28 -10.37 -19.95
N GLY A 139 -13.99 -9.86 -21.15
CA GLY A 139 -14.74 -8.74 -21.72
C GLY A 139 -14.68 -7.53 -20.79
N SER A 140 -15.83 -6.93 -20.49
CA SER A 140 -15.95 -5.78 -19.58
C SER A 140 -16.33 -6.16 -18.15
N ALA A 141 -16.27 -7.45 -17.80
CA ALA A 141 -16.56 -7.92 -16.44
C ALA A 141 -15.48 -7.48 -15.45
N ASP A 142 -15.83 -7.54 -14.15
CA ASP A 142 -14.94 -7.22 -13.03
C ASP A 142 -14.17 -5.88 -13.19
N PRO A 143 -14.88 -4.75 -13.31
CA PRO A 143 -14.23 -3.44 -13.35
C PRO A 143 -13.46 -3.19 -12.03
N VAL A 144 -12.23 -2.68 -12.16
CA VAL A 144 -11.41 -2.28 -11.01
C VAL A 144 -11.67 -0.83 -10.60
N GLU A 145 -12.25 -0.05 -11.51
CA GLU A 145 -12.62 1.36 -11.31
C GLU A 145 -13.94 1.68 -12.03
N SER A 146 -14.56 2.82 -11.69
CA SER A 146 -15.77 3.25 -12.40
C SER A 146 -15.50 3.43 -13.91
N ASN A 147 -16.42 2.98 -14.76
CA ASN A 147 -16.37 3.23 -16.19
C ASN A 147 -16.91 4.61 -16.59
N ASP A 148 -17.33 5.44 -15.63
CA ASP A 148 -17.92 6.76 -15.92
C ASP A 148 -16.84 7.79 -16.30
N THR A 149 -15.60 7.60 -15.84
CA THR A 149 -14.46 8.49 -16.12
C THR A 149 -13.51 7.89 -17.16
N ASP A 150 -12.80 8.75 -17.90
CA ASP A 150 -11.78 8.31 -18.87
C ASP A 150 -10.63 7.55 -18.18
N GLU A 151 -10.20 8.02 -17.01
CA GLU A 151 -9.18 7.39 -16.18
C GLU A 151 -9.63 6.00 -15.69
N GLY A 152 -10.88 5.87 -15.25
CA GLY A 152 -11.41 4.59 -14.80
C GLY A 152 -11.56 3.59 -15.95
N ARG A 153 -12.05 4.03 -17.12
CA ARG A 153 -12.02 3.21 -18.35
C ARG A 153 -10.61 2.76 -18.72
N ARG A 154 -9.62 3.66 -18.66
CA ARG A 154 -8.19 3.33 -18.89
C ARG A 154 -7.67 2.26 -17.94
N ARG A 155 -8.04 2.31 -16.66
CA ARG A 155 -7.65 1.30 -15.66
C ARG A 155 -8.38 -0.03 -15.86
N ASN A 156 -9.61 -0.01 -16.37
CA ASN A 156 -10.37 -1.22 -16.68
C ASN A 156 -9.84 -1.94 -17.93
N ARG A 157 -9.35 -1.20 -18.94
CA ARG A 157 -8.61 -1.77 -20.07
C ARG A 157 -7.23 -2.27 -19.62
N ARG A 158 -7.16 -3.52 -19.19
CA ARG A 158 -5.95 -4.11 -18.57
C ARG A 158 -5.74 -5.57 -18.93
N VAL A 159 -4.52 -6.05 -18.73
CA VAL A 159 -4.19 -7.48 -18.61
C VAL A 159 -3.63 -7.72 -17.22
N ALA A 160 -4.23 -8.62 -16.46
CA ALA A 160 -3.74 -9.04 -15.15
C ALA A 160 -2.93 -10.33 -15.30
N VAL A 161 -1.72 -10.35 -14.76
CA VAL A 161 -0.87 -11.54 -14.71
C VAL A 161 -0.67 -11.92 -13.24
N THR A 162 -1.11 -13.13 -12.89
CA THR A 162 -1.02 -13.66 -11.52
C THR A 162 -0.09 -14.87 -11.50
N PHE A 163 0.88 -14.86 -10.60
CA PHE A 163 1.87 -15.91 -10.43
C PHE A 163 2.31 -15.99 -8.97
N ALA A 164 2.86 -17.13 -8.58
CA ALA A 164 3.35 -17.28 -7.21
C ALA A 164 4.36 -16.17 -6.89
N ARG A 165 4.24 -15.59 -5.69
CA ARG A 165 5.15 -14.55 -5.28
C ARG A 165 6.59 -15.08 -5.35
N PRO A 166 7.53 -14.34 -5.98
CA PRO A 166 8.95 -14.65 -5.88
C PRO A 166 9.30 -14.84 -4.42
N VAL A 167 9.90 -15.99 -4.09
CA VAL A 167 10.62 -16.10 -2.83
C VAL A 167 11.73 -15.07 -2.94
N GLN A 168 11.47 -13.85 -2.45
CA GLN A 168 12.52 -13.04 -1.89
C GLN A 168 13.17 -14.00 -0.95
N ARG A 169 14.38 -14.47 -1.32
CA ARG A 169 15.20 -15.36 -0.52
C ARG A 169 15.00 -14.83 0.88
N GLN A 170 14.26 -15.60 1.72
CA GLN A 170 13.98 -15.14 3.07
C GLN A 170 15.33 -14.66 3.53
N ALA A 171 15.41 -13.42 3.99
CA ALA A 171 16.49 -13.14 4.91
C ALA A 171 16.27 -14.24 5.96
N THR A 172 17.10 -15.29 5.90
CA THR A 172 17.39 -16.12 7.07
C THR A 172 17.40 -15.10 8.18
N PRO A 173 16.59 -15.22 9.24
CA PRO A 173 16.59 -14.22 10.30
C PRO A 173 18.03 -14.05 10.69
N SER A 174 18.66 -13.03 10.13
CA SER A 174 20.03 -12.71 10.41
C SER A 174 19.85 -12.36 11.86
N GLY A 175 20.57 -13.05 12.74
CA GLY A 175 20.84 -12.54 14.07
C GLY A 175 21.62 -11.23 13.99
N GLY A 176 21.26 -10.32 13.07
CA GLY A 176 21.52 -8.92 13.18
C GLY A 176 20.67 -8.46 14.35
N THR A 177 21.31 -8.42 15.51
CA THR A 177 21.14 -7.27 16.40
C THR A 177 20.90 -6.06 15.52
N ALA A 178 19.77 -5.37 15.71
CA ALA A 178 19.51 -4.08 15.09
C ALA A 178 20.72 -3.18 15.40
N GLY A 179 21.70 -3.15 14.49
CA GLY A 179 23.01 -2.55 14.65
C GLY A 179 22.99 -1.12 14.13
N GLY A 180 21.90 -0.41 14.39
CA GLY A 180 21.95 1.03 14.58
C GLY A 180 22.01 1.27 16.08
N PRO A 181 22.56 2.41 16.55
CA PRO A 181 22.27 2.82 17.93
C PRO A 181 20.75 2.71 18.14
N PRO A 182 20.28 2.11 19.25
CA PRO A 182 18.86 2.09 19.54
C PRO A 182 18.35 3.52 19.38
N VAL A 183 17.32 3.71 18.55
CA VAL A 183 16.67 5.02 18.47
C VAL A 183 16.12 5.26 19.86
N THR A 184 16.81 6.09 20.65
CA THR A 184 16.35 6.47 21.97
C THR A 184 15.15 7.36 21.75
N TRP A 185 13.96 6.76 21.76
CA TRP A 185 12.74 7.52 21.87
C TRP A 185 12.74 8.14 23.27
N SER A 186 13.07 9.42 23.33
CA SER A 186 12.86 10.21 24.53
C SER A 186 11.38 10.61 24.54
N PRO A 187 10.57 10.14 25.51
CA PRO A 187 9.25 10.70 25.72
C PRO A 187 9.45 12.20 25.99
N GLY A 188 8.98 13.08 25.10
CA GLY A 188 9.15 14.53 25.21
C GLY A 188 10.27 15.15 24.35
N GLY A 189 10.96 14.39 23.49
CA GLY A 189 11.84 14.96 22.47
C GLY A 189 11.03 15.55 21.31
N THR A 190 11.38 16.75 20.83
CA THR A 190 10.78 17.31 19.61
C THR A 190 11.13 16.40 18.43
N LEU A 191 10.11 15.80 17.81
CA LEU A 191 10.31 15.03 16.59
C LEU A 191 10.93 15.92 15.51
N PRO A 192 11.90 15.41 14.72
CA PRO A 192 12.46 16.19 13.62
C PRO A 192 11.37 16.58 12.62
N ALA A 193 11.62 17.63 11.84
CA ALA A 193 10.77 18.01 10.71
C ALA A 193 11.59 17.82 9.43
N VAL A 194 11.25 16.80 8.65
CA VAL A 194 11.91 16.50 7.36
C VAL A 194 11.24 17.27 6.23
N ALA A 195 9.92 17.43 6.31
CA ALA A 195 9.14 18.27 5.41
C ALA A 195 7.87 18.74 6.11
N GLN A 196 7.29 19.82 5.61
CA GLN A 196 6.07 20.40 6.16
C GLN A 196 5.08 20.70 5.03
N GLY A 197 3.80 20.60 5.37
CA GLY A 197 2.70 20.99 4.53
C GLY A 197 1.54 21.47 5.38
N GLN A 198 0.46 21.82 4.72
CA GLN A 198 -0.77 22.21 5.36
C GLN A 198 -1.89 21.38 4.73
N LEU A 199 -2.82 20.89 5.56
CA LEU A 199 -4.02 20.28 5.02
C LEU A 199 -4.80 21.36 4.26
N PRO A 200 -5.40 21.03 3.12
CA PRO A 200 -6.30 21.95 2.44
C PRO A 200 -7.51 22.09 3.35
N ASP A 201 -7.52 23.09 4.23
CA ASP A 201 -8.69 23.39 5.07
C ASP A 201 -8.63 24.80 5.66
N ASP A 202 -9.82 25.29 6.05
CA ASP A 202 -10.08 26.59 6.67
C ASP A 202 -9.60 26.63 8.14
N GLN A 203 -9.41 25.46 8.76
CA GLN A 203 -9.10 25.28 10.19
C GLN A 203 -7.58 25.26 10.52
N LYS A 204 -6.70 25.56 9.55
CA LYS A 204 -5.24 25.69 9.73
C LYS A 204 -4.52 24.47 10.32
N LEU A 205 -4.93 23.24 9.99
CA LEU A 205 -4.16 22.05 10.37
C LEU A 205 -2.82 22.00 9.64
N ALA A 206 -1.72 22.04 10.39
CA ALA A 206 -0.38 21.86 9.85
C ALA A 206 0.02 20.38 9.90
N VAL A 207 0.76 19.95 8.88
CA VAL A 207 1.30 18.59 8.81
C VAL A 207 2.80 18.65 8.73
N THR A 208 3.45 17.86 9.57
CA THR A 208 4.90 17.70 9.58
C THR A 208 5.24 16.24 9.29
N VAL A 209 6.02 15.97 8.26
CA VAL A 209 6.66 14.66 8.07
C VAL A 209 7.87 14.63 8.99
N ASN A 210 7.82 13.78 10.01
CA ASN A 210 8.90 13.68 10.99
C ASN A 210 10.02 12.78 10.52
N GLY A 211 9.71 11.74 9.76
CA GLY A 211 10.70 10.81 9.25
C GLY A 211 10.12 9.92 8.17
N LEU A 212 10.96 9.59 7.20
CA LEU A 212 10.68 8.60 6.16
C LEU A 212 11.93 7.76 5.99
N HIS A 213 11.91 6.54 6.53
CA HIS A 213 13.11 5.73 6.73
C HIS A 213 12.96 4.35 6.11
N ARG A 214 13.93 3.96 5.28
CA ARG A 214 14.04 2.61 4.74
C ARG A 214 14.93 1.76 5.62
N ASP A 215 14.42 0.63 6.06
CA ASP A 215 15.21 -0.35 6.79
C ASP A 215 15.97 -1.31 5.85
N SER A 216 16.77 -2.20 6.43
CA SER A 216 17.54 -3.20 5.68
C SER A 216 16.69 -4.24 4.96
N SER A 217 15.40 -4.39 5.34
CA SER A 217 14.44 -5.24 4.64
C SER A 217 13.80 -4.55 3.43
N GLY A 218 14.03 -3.24 3.30
CA GLY A 218 13.46 -2.40 2.25
C GLY A 218 12.09 -1.83 2.58
N LEU A 219 11.56 -2.10 3.78
CA LEU A 219 10.34 -1.48 4.28
C LEU A 219 10.61 -0.01 4.60
N VAL A 220 9.62 0.84 4.31
CA VAL A 220 9.71 2.27 4.57
C VAL A 220 8.69 2.66 5.63
N SER A 221 9.16 3.18 6.77
CA SER A 221 8.32 3.74 7.82
C SER A 221 8.19 5.25 7.64
N LEU A 222 6.94 5.73 7.61
CA LEU A 222 6.59 7.14 7.67
C LEU A 222 6.13 7.44 9.10
N VAL A 223 6.67 8.51 9.69
CA VAL A 223 6.17 9.12 10.92
C VAL A 223 5.80 10.57 10.62
N TRP A 224 4.61 10.99 11.00
CA TRP A 224 4.09 12.31 10.70
C TRP A 224 3.20 12.85 11.82
N THR A 225 3.18 14.17 11.99
CA THR A 225 2.44 14.88 13.02
C THR A 225 1.41 15.81 12.37
N VAL A 226 0.19 15.82 12.90
CA VAL A 226 -0.82 16.84 12.63
C VAL A 226 -0.89 17.78 13.83
N THR A 227 -0.87 19.08 13.58
CA THR A 227 -1.00 20.12 14.60
C THR A 227 -2.19 21.01 14.29
N ASN A 228 -3.06 21.22 15.27
CA ASN A 228 -4.18 22.15 15.14
C ASN A 228 -3.73 23.59 15.45
N ASN A 229 -3.53 24.41 14.41
CA ASN A 229 -3.27 25.85 14.57
C ASN A 229 -4.53 26.72 14.44
N GLY A 230 -5.71 26.08 14.40
CA GLY A 230 -7.00 26.72 14.38
C GLY A 230 -7.45 27.20 15.76
N ALA A 231 -8.65 27.78 15.81
CA ALA A 231 -9.26 28.27 17.05
C ALA A 231 -10.29 27.30 17.64
N GLU A 232 -10.66 26.25 16.90
CA GLU A 232 -11.68 25.27 17.28
C GLU A 232 -11.06 23.87 17.37
N MET A 233 -11.71 22.98 18.11
CA MET A 233 -11.32 21.58 18.22
C MET A 233 -11.68 20.82 16.93
N VAL A 234 -10.79 19.93 16.48
CA VAL A 234 -10.99 19.14 15.24
C VAL A 234 -11.02 17.65 15.55
N ASP A 235 -12.05 16.93 15.07
CA ASP A 235 -12.09 15.45 15.05
C ASP A 235 -11.27 14.94 13.87
N VAL A 236 -10.01 14.66 14.14
CA VAL A 236 -9.03 14.21 13.16
C VAL A 236 -9.41 12.83 12.62
N ALA A 237 -9.93 11.94 13.46
CA ALA A 237 -10.33 10.61 13.00
C ALA A 237 -11.49 10.67 12.01
N GLY A 238 -12.47 11.56 12.23
CA GLY A 238 -13.60 11.76 11.31
C GLY A 238 -13.16 12.35 9.97
N ALA A 239 -12.26 13.33 9.98
CA ALA A 239 -11.76 13.97 8.76
C ALA A 239 -10.90 13.05 7.87
N PHE A 240 -10.28 12.02 8.46
CA PHE A 240 -9.56 10.98 7.71
C PHE A 240 -10.45 9.78 7.33
N ASP A 241 -11.69 9.69 7.81
CA ASP A 241 -12.66 8.61 7.55
C ASP A 241 -13.56 8.90 6.32
N ALA A 242 -13.65 10.17 5.90
CA ALA A 242 -14.55 10.60 4.85
C ALA A 242 -14.04 10.29 3.43
N ASN A 243 -14.38 9.09 2.97
CA ASN A 243 -14.97 8.87 1.64
C ASN A 243 -14.12 9.12 0.37
N LEU A 244 -12.91 8.57 0.28
CA LEU A 244 -12.21 8.43 -1.01
C LEU A 244 -11.64 7.00 -1.21
N LEU A 245 -12.56 6.10 -1.57
CA LEU A 245 -12.35 4.76 -2.14
C LEU A 245 -11.80 3.66 -1.21
N GLN A 246 -12.74 2.82 -0.74
CA GLN A 246 -12.61 1.40 -0.40
C GLN A 246 -11.58 0.96 0.65
N TYR A 247 -11.48 1.59 1.81
CA TYR A 247 -10.70 0.99 2.89
C TYR A 247 -11.30 1.31 4.26
N GLU A 248 -12.06 0.36 4.79
CA GLU A 248 -12.78 0.45 6.06
C GLU A 248 -11.86 0.86 7.23
N GLY A 249 -12.28 1.88 7.98
CA GLY A 249 -11.84 2.11 9.36
C GLY A 249 -11.14 3.44 9.63
N ARG A 250 -11.42 3.98 10.82
CA ARG A 250 -10.76 5.13 11.47
C ARG A 250 -9.26 4.89 11.67
N THR A 251 -8.49 4.97 10.59
CA THR A 251 -7.05 4.69 10.56
C THR A 251 -6.33 5.64 9.61
N ALA A 252 -5.02 5.77 9.74
CA ALA A 252 -4.19 6.52 8.80
C ALA A 252 -4.01 5.81 7.43
N GLY A 253 -4.81 4.77 7.11
CA GLY A 253 -4.56 3.88 5.98
C GLY A 253 -4.69 4.49 4.59
N GLY A 254 -5.31 5.67 4.49
CA GLY A 254 -5.43 6.42 3.24
C GLY A 254 -4.15 7.15 2.80
N VAL A 255 -3.16 7.28 3.69
CA VAL A 255 -1.87 7.92 3.36
C VAL A 255 -1.13 7.10 2.30
N SER A 256 -0.54 7.79 1.33
CA SER A 256 0.21 7.17 0.23
C SER A 256 1.50 7.91 -0.12
N LEU A 257 2.41 7.20 -0.82
CA LEU A 257 3.67 7.76 -1.32
C LEU A 257 3.65 7.78 -2.85
N LEU A 258 3.75 8.96 -3.45
CA LEU A 258 3.81 9.14 -4.90
C LEU A 258 5.27 9.21 -5.37
N ASP A 259 5.71 8.20 -6.11
CA ASP A 259 6.94 8.25 -6.88
C ASP A 259 6.64 8.81 -8.27
N ARG A 260 6.91 10.11 -8.45
CA ARG A 260 6.71 10.82 -9.72
C ARG A 260 7.59 10.28 -10.84
N SER A 261 8.79 9.77 -10.52
CA SER A 261 9.73 9.25 -11.51
C SER A 261 9.24 7.92 -12.09
N ALA A 262 8.70 7.06 -11.22
CA ALA A 262 8.14 5.77 -11.60
C ALA A 262 6.65 5.86 -12.01
N LYS A 263 5.99 6.99 -11.76
CA LYS A 263 4.53 7.18 -11.89
C LYS A 263 3.73 6.15 -11.07
N LEU A 264 4.21 5.85 -9.86
CA LEU A 264 3.60 4.90 -8.93
C LEU A 264 3.09 5.61 -7.69
N ASP A 265 1.96 5.13 -7.19
CA ASP A 265 1.33 5.51 -5.93
C ASP A 265 1.36 4.28 -4.99
N TYR A 266 2.25 4.32 -4.00
CA TYR A 266 2.41 3.26 -3.00
C TYR A 266 1.42 3.45 -1.87
N ARG A 267 0.58 2.43 -1.65
CA ARG A 267 -0.40 2.41 -0.56
C ARG A 267 0.20 1.87 0.72
N THR A 268 -0.38 2.29 1.84
CA THR A 268 -0.05 1.76 3.16
C THR A 268 -0.23 0.24 3.18
N LEU A 269 0.75 -0.48 3.73
CA LEU A 269 0.74 -1.94 3.81
C LEU A 269 -0.41 -2.44 4.68
N ARG A 270 -0.90 -3.63 4.34
CA ARG A 270 -1.93 -4.34 5.11
C ARG A 270 -1.50 -5.77 5.39
N ASP A 271 -2.15 -6.45 6.34
CA ASP A 271 -2.03 -7.89 6.44
C ASP A 271 -2.97 -8.62 5.47
N ASP A 272 -2.93 -9.96 5.48
CA ASP A 272 -3.74 -10.84 4.65
C ASP A 272 -5.25 -10.78 4.94
N GLN A 273 -5.65 -10.14 6.05
CA GLN A 273 -7.04 -9.91 6.43
C GLN A 273 -7.48 -8.46 6.13
N GLY A 274 -6.60 -7.66 5.51
CA GLY A 274 -6.88 -6.28 5.16
C GLY A 274 -6.67 -5.29 6.32
N VAL A 275 -6.08 -5.70 7.45
CA VAL A 275 -5.78 -4.81 8.56
C VAL A 275 -4.62 -3.88 8.19
N CYS A 276 -4.78 -2.58 8.43
CA CYS A 276 -3.74 -1.59 8.15
C CYS A 276 -2.52 -1.76 9.04
N LEU A 277 -1.32 -1.74 8.44
CA LEU A 277 -0.06 -1.55 9.15
C LEU A 277 0.23 -0.06 9.30
N CYS A 278 -0.65 0.61 10.04
CA CYS A 278 -0.59 2.02 10.36
C CYS A 278 -1.24 2.31 11.71
N THR A 279 -1.11 3.56 12.18
CA THR A 279 -1.80 4.01 13.38
C THR A 279 -3.31 3.88 13.22
N SER A 280 -3.91 3.15 14.15
CA SER A 280 -5.36 3.10 14.34
C SER A 280 -5.79 4.28 15.22
N PHE A 281 -6.83 5.00 14.80
CA PHE A 281 -7.40 6.07 15.61
C PHE A 281 -8.33 5.54 16.71
N ALA A 282 -8.53 4.21 16.80
CA ALA A 282 -9.36 3.60 17.83
C ALA A 282 -8.66 3.45 19.19
N PHE A 283 -7.32 3.50 19.24
CA PHE A 283 -6.53 3.16 20.43
C PHE A 283 -5.41 4.15 20.80
N ASP A 284 -5.17 5.21 20.01
CA ASP A 284 -4.04 6.15 20.19
C ASP A 284 -4.47 7.60 20.45
N GLU A 285 -3.57 8.39 21.06
CA GLU A 285 -3.87 9.40 22.10
C GLU A 285 -4.69 10.65 21.72
N LYS A 286 -4.92 11.00 20.45
CA LYS A 286 -5.72 12.21 20.12
C LYS A 286 -6.53 12.07 18.84
N ARG A 287 -7.71 11.47 18.99
CA ARG A 287 -8.79 11.54 18.00
C ARG A 287 -9.24 12.99 17.75
N GLU A 288 -9.28 13.77 18.83
CA GLU A 288 -9.66 15.17 18.81
C GLU A 288 -8.44 16.02 19.16
N LEU A 289 -8.19 17.07 18.38
CA LEU A 289 -7.14 18.03 18.66
C LEU A 289 -7.76 19.37 19.03
N ASN A 290 -7.56 19.81 20.27
CA ASN A 290 -7.84 21.18 20.67
C ASN A 290 -6.82 22.15 20.02
N PRO A 291 -7.12 23.46 19.98
CA PRO A 291 -6.16 24.48 19.53
C PRO A 291 -4.78 24.32 20.18
N GLY A 292 -3.73 24.25 19.36
CA GLY A 292 -2.34 24.07 19.77
C GLY A 292 -1.94 22.61 20.04
N GLU A 293 -2.88 21.66 20.02
CA GLU A 293 -2.55 20.25 20.21
C GLU A 293 -2.03 19.59 18.94
N SER A 294 -1.27 18.50 19.13
CA SER A 294 -0.72 17.70 18.04
C SER A 294 -0.93 16.21 18.29
N GLY A 295 -1.14 15.45 17.20
CA GLY A 295 -1.19 13.99 17.17
C GLY A 295 -0.10 13.45 16.24
N THR A 296 0.53 12.33 16.61
CA THR A 296 1.57 11.67 15.80
C THR A 296 1.06 10.33 15.29
N TYR A 297 1.33 10.05 14.02
CA TYR A 297 0.83 8.88 13.30
C TYR A 297 1.95 8.22 12.51
N ALA A 298 1.78 6.95 12.20
CA ALA A 298 2.75 6.15 11.46
C ALA A 298 2.08 5.27 10.42
N ASN A 299 2.82 5.02 9.33
CA ASN A 299 2.42 4.17 8.22
C ASN A 299 3.62 3.37 7.72
N LEU A 300 3.37 2.13 7.29
CA LEU A 300 4.39 1.27 6.68
C LEU A 300 4.14 1.12 5.18
N PHE A 301 5.21 1.17 4.38
CA PHE A 301 5.19 1.07 2.91
C PHE A 301 6.27 0.11 2.40
N LYS A 302 6.13 -0.32 1.13
CA LYS A 302 7.17 -1.09 0.42
C LYS A 302 7.48 -0.49 -0.97
N PRO A 303 8.00 0.74 -1.04
CA PRO A 303 8.39 1.34 -2.31
C PRO A 303 9.59 0.61 -2.94
N ALA A 304 9.76 0.73 -4.25
CA ALA A 304 10.87 0.10 -4.96
C ALA A 304 12.24 0.55 -4.39
N PRO A 305 13.29 -0.29 -4.44
CA PRO A 305 14.63 0.10 -3.94
C PRO A 305 15.21 1.33 -4.64
N SER A 306 14.80 1.59 -5.88
CA SER A 306 15.20 2.78 -6.65
C SER A 306 14.50 4.07 -6.22
N ALA A 307 13.41 3.98 -5.44
CA ALA A 307 12.71 5.16 -4.93
C ALA A 307 13.51 5.78 -3.79
N THR A 308 14.16 6.90 -4.07
CA THR A 308 14.96 7.69 -3.11
C THR A 308 14.25 8.97 -2.66
N THR A 309 13.21 9.40 -3.38
CA THR A 309 12.42 10.60 -3.08
C THR A 309 10.99 10.39 -3.55
N VAL A 310 10.02 10.80 -2.74
CA VAL A 310 8.58 10.64 -3.00
C VAL A 310 7.81 11.88 -2.55
N ASP A 311 6.62 12.10 -3.12
CA ASP A 311 5.65 13.00 -2.51
C ASP A 311 4.84 12.20 -1.47
N VAL A 312 4.59 12.77 -0.28
CA VAL A 312 3.73 12.17 0.73
C VAL A 312 2.33 12.76 0.57
N GLU A 313 1.35 11.91 0.33
CA GLU A 313 -0.05 12.30 0.17
C GLU A 313 -0.88 11.88 1.38
N ILE A 314 -1.51 12.86 2.01
CA ILE A 314 -2.29 12.69 3.25
C ILE A 314 -3.72 13.14 2.94
N PRO A 315 -4.70 12.21 2.85
CA PRO A 315 -6.08 12.54 2.51
C PRO A 315 -6.75 13.32 3.64
N TYR A 316 -7.70 14.19 3.35
CA TYR A 316 -8.48 14.94 4.35
C TYR A 316 -9.82 15.33 3.73
N ASP A 317 -10.90 14.71 4.22
CA ASP A 317 -12.21 14.70 3.53
C ASP A 317 -12.06 14.37 2.03
N ASP A 318 -12.58 15.23 1.16
CA ASP A 318 -12.52 15.15 -0.29
C ASP A 318 -11.21 15.72 -0.89
N ARG A 319 -10.30 16.20 -0.03
CA ARG A 319 -9.05 16.88 -0.39
C ARG A 319 -7.83 16.08 0.06
N LYS A 320 -6.64 16.53 -0.35
CA LYS A 320 -5.35 15.88 -0.07
C LYS A 320 -4.26 16.92 0.18
N ALA A 321 -3.51 16.78 1.27
CA ALA A 321 -2.23 17.45 1.42
C ALA A 321 -1.17 16.68 0.66
N VAL A 322 -0.37 17.39 -0.14
CA VAL A 322 0.76 16.80 -0.87
C VAL A 322 2.04 17.48 -0.44
N ILE A 323 2.88 16.75 0.28
CA ILE A 323 4.18 17.20 0.75
C ILE A 323 5.21 16.67 -0.24
N LYS A 324 5.79 17.56 -1.04
CA LYS A 324 6.59 17.18 -2.21
C LYS A 324 8.04 16.88 -1.86
N ASN A 325 8.66 16.01 -2.66
CA ASN A 325 10.10 15.74 -2.65
C ASN A 325 10.66 15.33 -1.27
N VAL A 326 9.93 14.49 -0.54
CA VAL A 326 10.38 13.95 0.76
C VAL A 326 11.44 12.86 0.51
N PRO A 327 12.67 13.02 1.02
CA PRO A 327 13.71 12.02 0.84
C PRO A 327 13.43 10.78 1.70
N ILE A 328 13.64 9.60 1.11
CA ILE A 328 13.66 8.33 1.84
C ILE A 328 15.09 8.14 2.35
N LYS A 329 15.26 8.17 3.67
CA LYS A 329 16.56 8.00 4.33
C LYS A 329 16.89 6.55 4.63
#